data_AF-A0AAJ6G2M1-F1
#
_entry.id   AF-A0AAJ6G2M1-F1
#
_cell.length_a   1.000
_cell.length_b   1.000
_cell.length_c   1.000
_cell.angle_alpha   90.00
_cell.angle_beta   90.00
_cell.angle_gamma   90.00
#
_symmetry.space_group_name_H-M   'P 1'
#
loop_
_entity.id
_entity.type
_entity.pdbx_description
1 polymer ?
#
loop_
_entity_poly.entity_id
_entity_poly.type
_entity_poly.pdbx_seq_one_letter_code
_entity_poly.pdbx_strand_id
1 'polypeptide(L)'
;MSVWRERLAELTGEKILKVPSDQLTKPPKAPFVSFGSEQEGHWRRLTGTDYVRAHLLKLAEHEGVDGGLVHALPDEEVAACAGHDDMALRAYLRALEARRFLDSGVTPPVWAEPVTVTCEGCGPVLLWLGCPPVVKACPWCIRRKAGRPIAWPKEPRIVRWARKDAGNTSGPPYFLPREKTP
;
A
#
# COMPACT_ATOMS: atom_id res chain seq x y z
N MET A 1 14.87 8.05 -30.99
CA MET A 1 15.62 8.18 -29.71
C MET A 1 15.54 9.64 -29.32
N SER A 2 14.97 9.90 -28.15
CA SER A 2 13.97 10.95 -27.91
C SER A 2 14.53 12.36 -27.68
N VAL A 3 13.83 13.36 -28.24
CA VAL A 3 13.97 14.83 -28.06
C VAL A 3 14.22 15.28 -26.60
N TRP A 4 13.80 14.47 -25.63
CA TRP A 4 14.04 14.70 -24.22
C TRP A 4 15.54 14.63 -23.82
N ARG A 5 16.38 13.86 -24.50
CA ARG A 5 17.83 13.80 -24.20
C ARG A 5 18.59 15.04 -24.67
N GLU A 6 18.21 15.64 -25.79
CA GLU A 6 18.77 16.93 -26.25
C GLU A 6 18.40 18.06 -25.31
N ARG A 7 17.14 18.09 -24.83
CA ARG A 7 16.67 19.09 -23.86
C ARG A 7 17.36 19.00 -22.49
N LEU A 8 17.78 17.80 -22.09
CA LEU A 8 18.58 17.57 -20.89
C LEU A 8 20.03 18.06 -21.07
N ALA A 9 20.62 17.86 -22.26
CA ALA A 9 21.96 18.33 -22.57
C ALA A 9 22.05 19.88 -22.60
N GLU A 10 21.02 20.56 -23.13
CA GLU A 10 20.90 22.03 -23.10
C GLU A 10 20.83 22.57 -21.66
N LEU A 11 20.03 21.94 -20.78
CA LEU A 11 19.91 22.36 -19.38
C LEU A 11 21.17 22.11 -18.55
N THR A 12 21.97 21.10 -18.89
CA THR A 12 23.24 20.81 -18.19
C THR A 12 24.45 21.58 -18.74
N GLY A 13 24.29 22.33 -19.84
CA GLY A 13 25.36 23.08 -20.51
C GLY A 13 25.64 24.48 -19.96
N GLU A 14 24.77 25.05 -19.12
CA GLU A 14 24.99 26.39 -18.55
C GLU A 14 25.84 26.35 -17.27
N LYS A 15 27.15 26.44 -17.50
CA LYS A 15 28.18 27.12 -16.68
C LYS A 15 27.85 27.28 -15.19
N ILE A 16 28.21 26.27 -14.40
CA ILE A 16 28.71 26.52 -13.03
C ILE A 16 30.02 27.28 -13.20
N LEU A 17 29.95 28.61 -13.22
CA LEU A 17 31.11 29.46 -13.03
C LEU A 17 31.64 29.20 -11.61
N LYS A 18 32.67 28.35 -11.52
CA LYS A 18 33.59 28.34 -10.38
C LYS A 18 34.20 29.73 -10.26
N VAL A 19 33.66 30.55 -9.35
CA VAL A 19 34.28 31.81 -8.94
C VAL A 19 35.34 31.50 -7.88
N PRO A 20 36.60 31.95 -8.02
CA PRO A 20 37.63 31.78 -7.01
C PRO A 20 37.29 32.54 -5.72
N SER A 21 37.61 31.93 -4.58
CA SER A 21 37.14 32.28 -3.23
C SER A 21 37.71 33.58 -2.60
N ASP A 22 38.41 34.43 -3.35
CA ASP A 22 39.25 35.49 -2.74
C ASP A 22 38.80 36.94 -3.01
N GLN A 23 37.59 37.18 -3.53
CA GLN A 23 37.06 38.55 -3.69
C GLN A 23 35.65 38.71 -3.10
N LEU A 24 35.56 38.65 -1.78
CA LEU A 24 34.38 39.11 -1.05
C LEU A 24 34.39 40.65 -0.97
N THR A 25 33.93 41.32 -2.02
CA THR A 25 33.64 42.76 -1.93
C THR A 25 32.32 42.94 -1.18
N LYS A 26 32.33 43.83 -0.18
CA LYS A 26 31.19 44.12 0.72
C LYS A 26 29.91 44.40 -0.08
N PRO A 27 28.75 43.82 0.28
CA PRO A 27 27.50 44.14 -0.38
C PRO A 27 27.10 45.60 -0.11
N PRO A 28 26.57 46.32 -1.11
CA PRO A 28 26.03 47.65 -0.89
C PRO A 28 24.81 47.56 0.03
N LYS A 29 24.73 48.52 0.97
CA LYS A 29 23.67 48.64 1.97
C LYS A 29 22.36 48.96 1.27
N ALA A 30 21.58 47.92 0.93
CA ALA A 30 20.22 48.10 0.44
C ALA A 30 19.36 48.73 1.56
N PRO A 31 18.40 49.61 1.22
CA PRO A 31 17.43 50.09 2.20
C PRO A 31 16.66 48.89 2.76
N PHE A 32 16.62 48.81 4.08
CA PHE A 32 15.87 47.83 4.84
C PHE A 32 14.40 47.91 4.40
N VAL A 33 13.97 46.96 3.57
CA VAL A 33 12.55 46.74 3.31
C VAL A 33 11.99 46.14 4.57
N SER A 34 11.35 46.98 5.37
CA SER A 34 10.55 46.56 6.51
C SER A 34 9.48 45.62 5.99
N PHE A 35 9.59 44.32 6.30
CA PHE A 35 8.48 43.38 6.17
C PHE A 35 7.47 43.69 7.28
N GLY A 36 6.79 44.82 7.13
CA GLY A 36 5.46 45.01 7.68
C GLY A 36 4.53 44.12 6.86
N SER A 37 4.31 42.90 7.31
CA SER A 37 3.18 42.10 6.85
C SER A 37 2.48 41.64 8.10
N GLU A 38 1.46 42.40 8.46
CA GLU A 38 0.30 41.93 9.22
C GLU A 38 -0.01 40.50 8.77
N GLN A 39 0.34 39.53 9.60
CA GLN A 39 -0.30 38.22 9.53
C GLN A 39 -1.70 38.41 10.09
N GLU A 40 -2.58 39.03 9.30
CA GLU A 40 -4.00 38.82 9.45
C GLU A 40 -4.24 37.32 9.23
N GLY A 41 -4.40 36.61 10.34
CA GLY A 41 -4.79 35.23 10.36
C GLY A 41 -6.10 35.09 9.57
N HIS A 42 -5.97 34.67 8.32
CA HIS A 42 -7.09 34.18 7.54
C HIS A 42 -7.57 32.91 8.24
N TRP A 43 -8.45 33.07 9.22
CA TRP A 43 -9.22 31.99 9.82
C TRP A 43 -10.00 31.32 8.70
N ARG A 44 -9.40 30.28 8.11
CA ARG A 44 -10.06 29.47 7.08
C ARG A 44 -11.35 28.97 7.74
N ARG A 45 -12.51 29.43 7.25
CA ARG A 45 -13.79 28.91 7.72
C ARG A 45 -13.78 27.41 7.46
N LEU A 46 -13.83 26.64 8.53
CA LEU A 46 -13.93 25.19 8.44
C LEU A 46 -15.23 24.86 7.72
N THR A 47 -15.11 24.09 6.64
CA THR A 47 -16.22 23.54 5.88
C THR A 47 -16.77 22.30 6.60
N GLY A 48 -17.98 21.86 6.24
CA GLY A 48 -18.54 20.61 6.79
C GLY A 48 -17.61 19.41 6.61
N THR A 49 -16.88 19.36 5.50
CA THR A 49 -15.85 18.34 5.21
C THR A 49 -14.65 18.41 6.15
N ASP A 50 -14.23 19.61 6.57
CA ASP A 50 -13.11 19.76 7.53
C ASP A 50 -13.48 19.18 8.90
N TYR A 51 -14.73 19.35 9.35
CA TYR A 51 -15.22 18.75 10.59
C TYR A 51 -15.25 17.22 10.52
N VAL A 52 -15.73 16.67 9.40
CA VAL A 52 -15.75 15.20 9.20
C VAL A 52 -14.33 14.65 9.15
N ARG A 53 -13.41 15.31 8.44
CA ARG A 53 -12.00 14.92 8.38
C ARG A 53 -11.35 14.94 9.77
N ALA A 54 -11.59 15.99 10.55
CA ALA A 54 -11.11 16.08 11.92
C ALA A 54 -11.68 14.98 12.83
N HIS A 55 -12.95 14.62 12.65
CA HIS A 55 -13.57 13.51 13.38
C HIS A 55 -12.95 12.16 13.03
N LEU A 56 -12.76 11.89 11.73
CA LEU A 56 -12.09 10.68 11.24
C LEU A 56 -10.66 10.56 11.78
N LEU A 57 -9.92 11.67 11.87
CA LEU A 57 -8.56 11.68 12.43
C LEU A 57 -8.55 11.30 13.92
N LYS A 58 -9.50 11.82 14.71
CA LYS A 58 -9.64 11.44 16.13
C LYS A 58 -9.98 9.96 16.29
N LEU A 59 -10.87 9.44 15.46
CA LEU A 59 -11.21 8.01 15.47
C LEU A 59 -10.01 7.15 15.03
N ALA A 60 -9.26 7.58 14.01
CA ALA A 60 -8.07 6.87 13.56
C ALA A 60 -7.00 6.78 14.66
N GLU A 61 -6.76 7.88 15.38
CA GLU A 61 -5.85 7.90 16.53
C GLU A 61 -6.27 6.91 17.61
N HIS A 62 -7.56 6.89 17.97
CA HIS A 62 -8.09 5.95 18.97
C HIS A 62 -7.98 4.48 18.53
N GLU A 63 -8.15 4.19 17.25
CA GLU A 63 -8.01 2.83 16.69
C GLU A 63 -6.55 2.44 16.39
N GLY A 64 -5.60 3.36 16.54
CA GLY A 64 -4.19 3.15 16.16
C GLY A 64 -3.96 3.05 14.66
N VAL A 65 -4.89 3.57 13.84
CA VAL A 65 -4.81 3.60 12.38
C VAL A 65 -3.95 4.80 11.94
N ASP A 66 -3.10 4.60 10.94
CA ASP A 66 -2.27 5.65 10.35
C ASP A 66 -3.11 6.82 9.82
N GLY A 67 -3.04 7.98 10.48
CA GLY A 67 -3.75 9.19 10.09
C GLY A 67 -3.41 9.69 8.69
N GLY A 68 -2.26 9.29 8.13
CA GLY A 68 -1.91 9.53 6.73
C GLY A 68 -2.95 8.97 5.75
N LEU A 69 -3.65 7.89 6.11
CA LEU A 69 -4.74 7.34 5.31
C LEU A 69 -5.91 8.32 5.20
N VAL A 70 -6.29 8.97 6.30
CA VAL A 70 -7.37 9.97 6.33
C VAL A 70 -6.96 11.25 5.60
N HIS A 71 -5.70 11.65 5.71
CA HIS A 71 -5.19 12.79 4.95
C HIS A 71 -5.20 12.56 3.44
N ALA A 72 -4.91 11.33 3.01
CA ALA A 72 -4.91 10.94 1.59
C ALA A 72 -6.32 10.76 1.00
N LEU A 73 -7.37 10.75 1.82
CA LEU A 73 -8.74 10.62 1.31
C LEU A 73 -9.13 11.86 0.48
N PRO A 74 -9.74 11.65 -0.69
CA PRO A 74 -10.30 12.72 -1.49
C PRO A 74 -11.52 13.31 -0.77
N ASP A 75 -11.80 14.60 -1.00
CA ASP A 75 -12.85 15.32 -0.26
C ASP A 75 -14.24 14.71 -0.47
N GLU A 76 -14.49 14.08 -1.62
CA GLU A 76 -15.74 13.38 -1.91
C GLU A 76 -15.93 12.15 -1.02
N GLU A 77 -14.87 11.39 -0.73
CA GLU A 77 -14.92 10.25 0.20
C GLU A 77 -15.09 10.72 1.64
N VAL A 78 -14.46 11.83 2.02
CA VAL A 78 -14.67 12.44 3.35
C VAL A 78 -16.11 12.93 3.49
N ALA A 79 -16.66 13.59 2.47
CA ALA A 79 -18.04 14.05 2.47
C ALA A 79 -19.03 12.88 2.59
N ALA A 80 -18.75 11.74 1.94
CA ALA A 80 -19.58 10.54 2.04
C ALA A 80 -19.61 9.92 3.45
N CYS A 81 -18.64 10.24 4.31
CA CYS A 81 -18.62 9.79 5.70
C CYS A 81 -19.60 10.60 6.59
N ALA A 82 -20.13 11.72 6.11
CA ALA A 82 -21.05 12.55 6.88
C ALA A 82 -22.34 11.79 7.23
N GLY A 83 -22.76 11.83 8.50
CA GLY A 83 -24.00 11.21 8.96
C GLY A 83 -23.90 9.73 9.35
N HIS A 84 -22.74 9.10 9.16
CA HIS A 84 -22.47 7.77 9.69
C HIS A 84 -22.08 7.81 11.18
N ASP A 85 -22.45 6.76 11.92
CA ASP A 85 -22.05 6.62 13.31
C ASP A 85 -20.57 6.22 13.47
N ASP A 86 -20.02 6.42 14.66
CA ASP A 86 -18.61 6.14 14.93
C ASP A 86 -18.24 4.67 14.75
N MET A 87 -19.17 3.72 14.93
CA MET A 87 -18.90 2.30 14.73
C MET A 87 -18.66 1.99 13.25
N ALA A 88 -19.51 2.53 12.38
CA ALA A 88 -19.36 2.44 10.93
C ALA A 88 -18.07 3.14 10.47
N LEU A 89 -17.77 4.32 11.00
CA LEU A 89 -16.54 5.04 10.67
C LEU A 89 -15.28 4.28 11.10
N ARG A 90 -15.26 3.69 12.29
CA ARG A 90 -14.16 2.81 12.73
C ARG A 90 -14.00 1.58 11.85
N ALA A 91 -15.11 0.96 11.44
CA ALA A 91 -15.07 -0.17 10.50
C ALA A 91 -14.50 0.24 9.14
N TYR A 92 -14.89 1.41 8.64
CA TYR A 92 -14.34 1.99 7.41
C TYR A 92 -12.84 2.27 7.50
N LEU A 93 -12.37 2.88 8.60
CA LEU A 93 -10.94 3.13 8.83
C LEU A 93 -10.12 1.82 8.82
N ARG A 94 -10.60 0.78 9.49
CA ARG A 94 -9.95 -0.55 9.46
C ARG A 94 -9.96 -1.18 8.07
N ALA A 95 -11.02 -0.93 7.28
CA ALA A 95 -11.09 -1.38 5.89
C ALA A 95 -10.10 -0.62 4.98
N LEU A 96 -9.89 0.68 5.20
CA LEU A 96 -8.87 1.47 4.49
C LEU A 96 -7.46 0.97 4.78
N GLU A 97 -7.17 0.68 6.04
CA GLU A 97 -5.89 0.11 6.43
C GLU A 97 -5.69 -1.28 5.80
N ALA A 98 -6.68 -2.17 5.89
CA ALA A 98 -6.63 -3.47 5.25
C ALA A 98 -6.41 -3.34 3.72
N ARG A 99 -7.07 -2.37 3.08
CA ARG A 99 -6.90 -2.09 1.65
C ARG A 99 -5.44 -1.78 1.29
N ARG A 100 -4.72 -1.02 2.12
CA ARG A 100 -3.30 -0.72 1.90
C ARG A 100 -2.43 -1.98 1.84
N PHE A 101 -2.62 -2.92 2.77
CA PHE A 101 -1.91 -4.20 2.76
C PHE A 101 -2.26 -5.03 1.53
N LEU A 102 -3.55 -5.12 1.21
CA LEU A 102 -4.00 -5.87 0.04
C LEU A 102 -3.45 -5.27 -1.25
N ASP A 103 -3.41 -3.94 -1.38
CA ASP A 103 -2.87 -3.25 -2.57
C ASP A 103 -1.37 -3.47 -2.76
N SER A 104 -0.63 -3.79 -1.69
CA SER A 104 0.78 -4.18 -1.73
C SER A 104 1.02 -5.69 -1.88
N GLY A 105 -0.06 -6.50 -1.95
CA GLY A 105 0.05 -7.95 -2.08
C GLY A 105 0.30 -8.67 -0.75
N VAL A 106 0.07 -8.00 0.38
CA VAL A 106 0.28 -8.53 1.73
C VAL A 106 -1.07 -8.77 2.41
N THR A 107 -1.21 -9.87 3.14
CA THR A 107 -2.43 -10.11 3.95
C THR A 107 -2.50 -9.11 5.11
N PRO A 108 -3.63 -8.43 5.32
CA PRO A 108 -3.82 -7.53 6.46
C PRO A 108 -3.52 -8.21 7.81
N PRO A 109 -2.81 -7.55 8.74
CA PRO A 109 -2.54 -8.10 10.07
C PRO A 109 -3.79 -8.49 10.85
N VAL A 110 -4.90 -7.77 10.64
CA VAL A 110 -6.20 -8.06 11.27
C VAL A 110 -6.77 -9.44 10.91
N TRP A 111 -6.29 -10.07 9.83
CA TRP A 111 -6.66 -11.44 9.48
C TRP A 111 -5.92 -12.50 10.32
N ALA A 112 -5.00 -12.08 11.19
CA ALA A 112 -4.18 -12.93 12.05
C ALA A 112 -3.45 -14.02 11.25
N GLU A 113 -3.86 -15.27 11.39
CA GLU A 113 -3.34 -16.41 10.63
C GLU A 113 -4.20 -16.66 9.38
N PRO A 114 -3.75 -16.22 8.18
CA PRO A 114 -4.54 -16.36 6.98
C PRO A 114 -4.59 -17.83 6.56
N VAL A 115 -5.77 -18.30 6.22
CA VAL A 115 -5.99 -19.66 5.71
C VAL A 115 -5.99 -19.69 4.20
N THR A 116 -5.58 -20.82 3.63
CA THR A 116 -5.65 -21.02 2.18
C THR A 116 -7.07 -21.35 1.77
N VAL A 117 -7.63 -20.56 0.85
CA VAL A 117 -8.98 -20.70 0.31
C VAL A 117 -8.91 -20.73 -1.21
N THR A 118 -9.80 -21.50 -1.84
CA THR A 118 -9.90 -21.53 -3.31
C THR A 118 -10.92 -20.50 -3.79
N CYS A 119 -10.47 -19.54 -4.58
CA CYS A 119 -11.36 -18.60 -5.26
C CYS A 119 -11.52 -18.98 -6.73
N GLU A 120 -12.75 -19.01 -7.24
CA GLU A 120 -13.00 -19.31 -8.67
C GLU A 120 -12.32 -18.30 -9.61
N GLY A 121 -12.21 -17.04 -9.18
CA GLY A 121 -11.57 -15.98 -9.97
C GLY A 121 -10.05 -15.90 -9.84
N CYS A 122 -9.45 -16.38 -8.75
CA CYS A 122 -8.00 -16.22 -8.47
C CYS A 122 -7.23 -17.52 -8.32
N GLY A 123 -7.90 -18.65 -8.11
CA GLY A 123 -7.29 -19.88 -7.64
C GLY A 123 -7.00 -19.85 -6.13
N PRO A 124 -5.95 -20.54 -5.65
CA PRO A 124 -5.61 -20.59 -4.23
C PRO A 124 -5.08 -19.24 -3.74
N VAL A 125 -5.72 -18.68 -2.71
CA VAL A 125 -5.39 -17.38 -2.11
C VAL A 125 -5.42 -17.45 -0.59
N LEU A 126 -4.76 -16.50 0.08
CA LEU A 126 -4.83 -16.35 1.52
C LEU A 126 -5.99 -15.42 1.92
N LEU A 127 -6.87 -15.89 2.80
CA LEU A 127 -8.02 -15.15 3.36
C LEU A 127 -8.09 -15.32 4.89
N TRP A 128 -9.01 -14.60 5.53
CA TRP A 128 -9.20 -14.65 6.98
C TRP A 128 -9.75 -16.01 7.46
N LEU A 129 -9.45 -16.35 8.71
CA LEU A 129 -9.97 -17.54 9.37
C LEU A 129 -11.50 -17.55 9.39
N GLY A 130 -12.12 -18.70 9.11
CA GLY A 130 -13.57 -18.85 9.03
C GLY A 130 -14.17 -18.49 7.67
N CYS A 131 -13.34 -18.08 6.69
CA CYS A 131 -13.77 -17.98 5.31
C CYS A 131 -14.13 -19.38 4.74
N PRO A 132 -15.23 -19.54 3.97
CA PRO A 132 -15.55 -20.80 3.33
C PRO A 132 -14.39 -21.32 2.48
N PRO A 133 -14.21 -22.66 2.36
CA PRO A 133 -13.07 -23.25 1.64
C PRO A 133 -13.07 -22.92 0.14
N VAL A 134 -14.24 -22.59 -0.42
CA VAL A 134 -14.41 -22.17 -1.82
C VAL A 134 -15.26 -20.91 -1.87
N VAL A 135 -14.81 -19.90 -2.60
CA VAL A 135 -15.52 -18.62 -2.77
C VAL A 135 -15.61 -18.20 -4.24
N LYS A 136 -16.74 -17.59 -4.62
CA LYS A 136 -16.95 -17.06 -5.98
C LYS A 136 -16.03 -15.89 -6.31
N ALA A 137 -15.83 -15.00 -5.35
CA ALA A 137 -14.95 -13.85 -5.47
C ALA A 137 -14.22 -13.58 -4.16
N CYS A 138 -13.00 -13.08 -4.24
CA CYS A 138 -12.20 -12.70 -3.08
C CYS A 138 -11.70 -11.24 -3.22
N PRO A 139 -11.24 -10.61 -2.13
CA PRO A 139 -10.67 -9.25 -2.18
C PRO A 139 -9.49 -9.10 -3.15
N TRP A 140 -8.83 -10.20 -3.51
CA TRP A 140 -7.74 -10.23 -4.48
C TRP A 140 -8.22 -10.17 -5.94
N CYS A 141 -9.49 -10.51 -6.25
CA CYS A 141 -9.97 -10.55 -7.64
C CYS A 141 -9.85 -9.21 -8.36
N ILE A 142 -10.25 -8.12 -7.70
CA ILE A 142 -10.18 -6.77 -8.28
C ILE A 142 -8.71 -6.36 -8.48
N ARG A 143 -7.84 -6.74 -7.54
CA ARG A 143 -6.40 -6.48 -7.60
C ARG A 143 -5.73 -7.26 -8.73
N ARG A 144 -6.08 -8.54 -8.89
CA ARG A 144 -5.65 -9.39 -10.01
C ARG A 144 -6.02 -8.74 -11.34
N LYS A 145 -7.28 -8.32 -11.49
CA LYS A 145 -7.78 -7.66 -12.71
C LYS A 145 -7.02 -6.36 -12.99
N ALA A 146 -6.62 -5.63 -11.95
CA ALA A 146 -5.81 -4.42 -12.06
C ALA A 146 -4.29 -4.68 -12.19
N GLY A 147 -3.85 -5.93 -12.35
CA GLY A 147 -2.42 -6.27 -12.45
C GLY A 147 -1.61 -6.09 -11.17
N ARG A 148 -2.27 -6.00 -10.01
CA ARG A 148 -1.63 -5.84 -8.69
C ARG A 148 -1.18 -7.19 -8.12
N PRO A 149 -0.16 -7.20 -7.25
CA PRO A 149 0.29 -8.41 -6.59
C PRO A 149 -0.80 -9.04 -5.71
N ILE A 150 -0.72 -10.36 -5.54
CA ILE A 150 -1.63 -11.17 -4.72
C ILE A 150 -0.80 -11.94 -3.71
N ALA A 151 -1.28 -12.01 -2.46
CA ALA A 151 -0.69 -12.90 -1.47
C ALA A 151 -0.98 -14.36 -1.83
N TRP A 152 0.04 -15.04 -2.37
CA TRP A 152 -0.06 -16.46 -2.69
C TRP A 152 0.30 -17.30 -1.47
N PRO A 153 -0.46 -18.38 -1.20
CA PRO A 153 -0.06 -19.36 -0.20
C PRO A 153 1.28 -19.95 -0.62
N LYS A 154 2.26 -19.95 0.29
CA LYS A 154 3.51 -20.67 0.08
C LYS A 154 3.16 -22.15 -0.03
N GLU A 155 3.46 -22.75 -1.18
CA GLU A 155 3.15 -24.16 -1.42
C GLU A 155 3.77 -25.01 -0.29
N PRO A 156 2.98 -25.81 0.45
CA PRO A 156 3.55 -26.68 1.45
C PRO A 156 4.49 -27.67 0.74
N ARG A 157 5.69 -27.86 1.30
CA ARG A 157 6.76 -28.70 0.70
C ARG A 157 6.26 -30.10 0.29
N ILE A 158 5.22 -30.62 0.94
CA ILE A 158 4.58 -31.91 0.68
C ILE A 158 3.95 -31.97 -0.73
N VAL A 159 3.27 -30.91 -1.18
CA VAL A 159 2.65 -30.89 -2.53
C VAL A 159 3.72 -30.82 -3.62
N ARG A 160 4.83 -30.13 -3.33
CA ARG A 160 5.99 -30.07 -4.22
C ARG A 160 6.67 -31.43 -4.38
N TRP A 161 6.66 -32.29 -3.36
CA TRP A 161 7.18 -33.66 -3.46
C TRP A 161 6.21 -34.54 -4.25
N ALA A 162 4.91 -34.52 -3.90
CA ALA A 162 3.89 -35.29 -4.61
C ALA A 162 3.81 -34.97 -6.12
N ARG A 163 3.98 -33.70 -6.53
CA ARG A 163 4.04 -33.31 -7.95
C ARG A 163 5.35 -33.75 -8.62
N LYS A 164 6.45 -33.82 -7.89
CA LYS A 164 7.74 -34.33 -8.38
C LYS A 164 7.69 -35.84 -8.58
N ASP A 165 7.01 -36.55 -7.69
CA ASP A 165 6.79 -37.99 -7.78
C ASP A 165 5.85 -38.34 -8.94
N ALA A 166 4.77 -37.56 -9.13
CA ALA A 166 3.88 -37.69 -10.29
C ALA A 166 4.58 -37.40 -11.63
N GLY A 167 5.59 -36.53 -11.64
CA GLY A 167 6.45 -36.30 -12.82
C GLY A 167 7.55 -37.36 -13.01
N ASN A 168 7.79 -38.21 -12.00
CA ASN A 168 8.85 -39.22 -11.99
C ASN A 168 8.30 -40.66 -12.09
N THR A 169 7.01 -40.84 -12.40
CA THR A 169 6.38 -42.15 -12.59
C THR A 169 6.78 -42.87 -13.88
N SER A 170 7.87 -42.47 -14.56
CA SER A 170 8.51 -43.29 -15.58
C SER A 170 9.51 -44.31 -15.00
N GLY A 171 9.70 -44.34 -13.67
CA GLY A 171 10.49 -45.37 -12.97
C GLY A 171 9.60 -46.49 -12.40
N PRO A 172 10.04 -47.75 -12.46
CA PRO A 172 9.19 -48.89 -12.09
C PRO A 172 8.83 -48.85 -10.61
N PRO A 173 7.57 -49.18 -10.25
CA PRO A 173 7.12 -49.12 -8.87
C PRO A 173 7.68 -50.30 -8.08
N TYR A 174 7.85 -50.12 -6.77
CA TYR A 174 8.15 -51.13 -5.74
C TYR A 174 9.50 -51.88 -5.82
N PHE A 175 10.54 -51.33 -5.17
CA PHE A 175 11.47 -52.17 -4.39
C PHE A 175 11.12 -51.96 -2.91
N LEU A 176 10.26 -52.83 -2.36
CA LEU A 176 10.11 -52.93 -0.91
C LEU A 176 11.28 -53.75 -0.35
N PRO A 177 11.97 -53.31 0.73
CA PRO A 177 12.99 -54.11 1.37
C PRO A 177 12.36 -55.38 1.96
N ARG A 178 12.88 -56.56 1.58
CA ARG A 178 12.53 -57.82 2.26
C ARG A 178 12.93 -57.72 3.73
N GLU A 179 11.94 -57.82 4.61
CA GLU A 179 12.17 -58.08 6.03
C GLU A 179 12.98 -59.36 6.18
N LYS A 180 14.15 -59.27 6.82
CA LYS A 180 14.90 -60.43 7.29
C LYS A 180 14.35 -60.80 8.65
N THR A 181 13.52 -61.82 8.71
CA THR A 181 13.24 -62.54 9.95
C THR A 181 14.43 -63.45 10.33
N PRO A 182 14.66 -63.67 11.63
CA PRO A 182 15.88 -64.30 12.18
C PRO A 182 16.03 -65.78 11.86
#